data_AF-A0A1I6IGA6-F1
#
_entry.id   AF-A0A1I6IGA6-F1
#
_cell.length_a   1.000
_cell.length_b   1.000
_cell.length_c   1.000
_cell.angle_alpha   90.00
_cell.angle_beta   90.00
_cell.angle_gamma   90.00
#
_symmetry.space_group_name_H-M   'P 1'
#
loop_
_entity.id
_entity.type
_entity.pdbx_description
1 polymer ?
#
loop_
_entity_poly.entity_id
_entity_poly.type
_entity_poly.pdbx_seq_one_letter_code
_entity_poly.pdbx_strand_id
1 'polypeptide(L)'
;MKITRFIFQGVLLVFVFCSFSTIESNRTTYSNQQILNETTTNDSVVGVWKYSMSNVDAPYENGVFFITQKEDSYDVALKLSTGILTGQDVIVTENGIDFNVNFEGLKRVSFVLIVKGDKIMGETFSEIGSSEIYGVRQIPGR
;
A
#
# COMPACT_ATOMS: atom_id res chain seq x y z
N MET A 1 11.89 71.22 -31.19
CA MET A 1 12.07 70.99 -29.73
C MET A 1 10.93 70.15 -29.10
N LYS A 2 10.58 68.99 -29.67
CA LYS A 2 9.63 68.02 -29.05
C LYS A 2 10.15 66.58 -29.05
N ILE A 3 11.13 66.25 -29.90
CA ILE A 3 11.69 64.89 -30.02
C ILE A 3 12.76 64.60 -28.96
N THR A 4 13.50 65.61 -28.50
CA THR A 4 14.50 65.46 -27.42
C THR A 4 13.89 65.16 -26.05
N ARG A 5 12.62 65.52 -25.82
CA ARG A 5 11.89 65.19 -24.58
C ARG A 5 11.46 63.73 -24.51
N PHE A 6 11.15 63.09 -25.65
CA PHE A 6 10.73 61.68 -25.68
C PHE A 6 11.89 60.71 -25.42
N ILE A 7 13.11 61.04 -25.87
CA ILE A 7 14.29 60.20 -25.63
C ILE A 7 14.72 60.27 -24.15
N PHE A 8 14.66 61.46 -23.54
CA PHE A 8 15.00 61.64 -22.12
C PHE A 8 14.04 60.93 -21.16
N GLN A 9 12.75 60.86 -21.53
CA GLN A 9 11.71 60.22 -20.72
C GLN A 9 11.69 58.69 -20.87
N GLY A 10 12.22 58.15 -21.99
CA GLY A 10 12.42 56.71 -22.17
C GLY A 10 13.62 56.16 -21.41
N VAL A 11 14.71 56.93 -21.28
CA VAL A 11 15.92 56.50 -20.55
C VAL A 11 15.70 56.47 -19.03
N LEU A 12 14.82 57.33 -18.50
CA LEU A 12 14.47 57.35 -17.07
C LEU A 12 13.71 56.08 -16.62
N LEU A 13 12.97 55.43 -17.51
CA LEU A 13 12.12 54.28 -17.18
C LEU A 13 12.90 52.95 -17.14
N VAL A 14 14.05 52.88 -17.82
CA VAL A 14 14.94 51.70 -17.84
C VAL A 14 15.81 51.60 -16.58
N PHE A 15 16.13 52.74 -15.92
CA PHE A 15 16.92 52.75 -14.69
C PHE A 15 16.18 52.25 -13.44
N VAL A 16 14.84 52.16 -13.46
CA VAL A 16 14.05 51.72 -12.30
C VAL A 16 13.97 50.19 -12.19
N PHE A 17 14.25 49.44 -13.25
CA PHE A 17 14.16 47.97 -13.25
C PHE A 17 15.49 47.23 -13.00
N CYS A 18 16.58 47.93 -12.73
CA CYS A 18 17.91 47.32 -12.55
C CYS A 18 18.35 47.14 -11.10
N SER A 19 17.45 47.25 -10.11
CA SER A 19 17.77 47.03 -8.70
C SER A 19 17.45 45.60 -8.26
N PHE A 20 18.39 44.71 -8.55
CA PHE A 20 18.76 43.47 -7.85
C PHE A 20 17.73 42.76 -6.94
N SER A 21 17.54 41.47 -7.23
CA SER A 21 18.02 40.44 -6.31
C SER A 21 18.55 39.25 -7.11
N THR A 22 19.86 39.11 -7.15
CA THR A 22 20.50 37.83 -7.45
C THR A 22 20.20 36.90 -6.28
N ILE A 23 19.30 35.94 -6.47
CA ILE A 23 19.19 34.80 -5.58
C ILE A 23 20.39 33.89 -5.89
N GLU A 24 21.36 33.82 -4.97
CA GLU A 24 22.24 32.66 -4.92
C GLU A 24 21.36 31.45 -4.61
N SER A 25 20.98 30.72 -5.65
CA SER A 25 20.53 29.35 -5.47
C SER A 25 21.76 28.58 -5.04
N ASN A 26 21.85 28.26 -3.74
CA ASN A 26 22.68 27.17 -3.27
C ASN A 26 22.22 25.93 -4.03
N ARG A 27 22.86 25.65 -5.18
CA ARG A 27 22.99 24.31 -5.72
C ARG A 27 23.78 23.54 -4.68
N THR A 28 23.08 23.10 -3.64
CA THR A 28 23.34 21.78 -3.12
C THR A 28 23.26 20.87 -4.33
N THR A 29 24.41 20.31 -4.69
CA THR A 29 24.46 19.12 -5.51
C THR A 29 23.78 18.03 -4.68
N TYR A 30 22.45 18.08 -4.58
CA TYR A 30 21.67 16.88 -4.39
C TYR A 30 21.90 16.12 -5.67
N SER A 31 22.87 15.21 -5.59
CA SER A 31 22.87 14.02 -6.43
C SER A 31 21.41 13.61 -6.55
N ASN A 32 20.91 13.51 -7.79
CA ASN A 32 19.69 12.76 -8.07
C ASN A 32 19.97 11.29 -7.71
N GLN A 33 20.14 11.00 -6.42
CA GLN A 33 19.47 9.84 -5.88
C GLN A 33 18.02 10.26 -5.98
N GLN A 34 17.37 9.76 -7.03
CA GLN A 34 15.96 9.49 -6.97
C GLN A 34 15.75 8.88 -5.58
N ILE A 35 15.24 9.69 -4.65
CA ILE A 35 14.44 9.15 -3.57
C ILE A 35 13.28 8.59 -4.36
N LEU A 36 13.46 7.32 -4.76
CA LEU A 36 12.38 6.40 -4.76
C LEU A 36 11.74 6.69 -3.41
N ASN A 37 10.64 7.43 -3.42
CA ASN A 37 9.64 7.19 -2.42
C ASN A 37 9.36 5.71 -2.64
N GLU A 38 10.13 4.85 -1.99
CA GLU A 38 9.66 3.57 -1.53
C GLU A 38 8.43 3.99 -0.74
N THR A 39 7.29 4.07 -1.44
CA THR A 39 6.06 3.52 -0.90
C THR A 39 6.55 2.28 -0.20
N THR A 40 6.58 2.29 1.13
CA THR A 40 6.95 1.13 1.91
C THR A 40 5.92 0.08 1.53
N THR A 41 6.16 -0.62 0.42
CA THR A 41 5.33 -1.72 -0.01
C THR A 41 5.58 -2.71 1.08
N ASN A 42 4.52 -3.03 1.80
CA ASN A 42 4.62 -4.00 2.86
C ASN A 42 4.64 -5.37 2.22
N ASP A 43 5.71 -5.62 1.44
CA ASP A 43 5.99 -6.85 0.70
C ASP A 43 5.98 -8.05 1.64
N SER A 44 6.11 -7.81 2.95
CA SER A 44 5.95 -8.83 3.97
C SER A 44 4.60 -9.56 3.86
N VAL A 45 3.49 -8.90 3.54
CA VAL A 45 2.18 -9.57 3.44
C VAL A 45 1.97 -10.27 2.09
N VAL A 46 2.64 -9.78 1.03
CA VAL A 46 2.48 -10.28 -0.34
C VAL A 46 3.00 -11.70 -0.46
N GLY A 47 2.19 -12.60 -1.02
CA GLY A 47 2.60 -13.97 -1.27
C GLY A 47 1.47 -14.99 -1.24
N VAL A 48 1.87 -16.26 -1.25
CA VAL A 48 0.97 -17.40 -1.15
C VAL A 48 1.15 -18.03 0.22
N TRP A 49 0.06 -18.21 0.96
CA TRP A 49 0.08 -18.66 2.35
C TRP A 49 -0.84 -19.85 2.53
N LYS A 50 -0.29 -21.00 2.94
CA LYS A 50 -1.13 -22.13 3.35
C LYS A 50 -1.52 -21.94 4.80
N TYR A 51 -2.79 -22.04 5.12
CA TYR A 51 -3.26 -21.87 6.50
C TYR A 51 -4.10 -23.05 6.97
N SER A 52 -4.21 -23.14 8.30
CA SER A 52 -5.14 -23.97 9.04
C SER A 52 -5.90 -23.14 10.07
N MET A 53 -7.18 -23.44 10.29
CA MET A 53 -8.05 -22.83 11.29
C MET A 53 -8.54 -23.88 12.29
N SER A 54 -8.71 -23.46 13.54
CA SER A 54 -9.30 -24.30 14.60
C SER A 54 -10.78 -23.96 14.82
N ASN A 55 -11.59 -24.92 15.25
CA ASN A 55 -12.99 -24.70 15.64
C ASN A 55 -13.90 -24.18 14.51
N VAL A 56 -13.65 -24.62 13.28
CA VAL A 56 -14.49 -24.34 12.11
C VAL A 56 -14.89 -25.64 11.43
N ASP A 57 -15.91 -25.59 10.56
CA ASP A 57 -16.30 -26.75 9.77
C ASP A 57 -15.18 -27.18 8.81
N ALA A 58 -15.10 -28.49 8.54
CA ALA A 58 -14.06 -29.11 7.70
C ALA A 58 -13.75 -28.41 6.36
N PRO A 59 -14.73 -27.84 5.62
CA PRO A 59 -14.43 -27.11 4.38
C PRO A 59 -13.58 -25.84 4.57
N TYR A 60 -13.56 -25.28 5.79
CA TYR A 60 -12.89 -24.03 6.13
C TYR A 60 -11.62 -24.22 6.95
N GLU A 61 -11.41 -25.42 7.51
CA GLU A 61 -10.25 -25.76 8.33
C GLU A 61 -8.92 -25.51 7.62
N ASN A 62 -8.86 -25.66 6.30
CA ASN A 62 -7.63 -25.51 5.53
C ASN A 62 -7.87 -24.71 4.26
N GLY A 63 -6.91 -23.87 3.90
CA GLY A 63 -6.98 -23.12 2.65
C GLY A 63 -5.67 -22.44 2.28
N VAL A 64 -5.74 -21.61 1.24
CA VAL A 64 -4.60 -20.85 0.73
C VAL A 64 -5.00 -19.39 0.52
N PHE A 65 -4.27 -18.46 1.12
CA PHE A 65 -4.33 -17.04 0.76
C PHE A 65 -3.41 -16.75 -0.41
N PHE A 66 -3.91 -15.93 -1.34
CA PHE A 66 -3.13 -15.25 -2.35
C PHE A 66 -3.25 -13.76 -2.08
N ILE A 67 -2.17 -13.16 -1.59
CA ILE A 67 -2.10 -11.73 -1.30
C ILE A 67 -1.22 -11.11 -2.37
N THR A 68 -1.78 -10.21 -3.17
CA THR A 68 -1.08 -9.52 -4.27
C THR A 68 -1.22 -8.02 -4.13
N GLN A 69 -0.16 -7.29 -4.43
CA GLN A 69 -0.22 -5.84 -4.56
C GLN A 69 -0.57 -5.46 -6.01
N LYS A 70 -1.51 -4.52 -6.19
CA LYS A 70 -1.85 -3.91 -7.47
C LYS A 70 -1.74 -2.39 -7.32
N GLU A 71 -0.78 -1.78 -8.02
CA GLU A 71 -0.52 -0.34 -7.92
C GLU A 71 -0.40 0.09 -6.44
N ASP A 72 -1.39 0.83 -5.93
CA ASP A 72 -1.44 1.35 -4.56
C ASP A 72 -2.42 0.59 -3.64
N SER A 73 -2.92 -0.57 -4.05
CA SER A 73 -3.85 -1.40 -3.26
C SER A 73 -3.41 -2.86 -3.15
N TYR A 74 -4.11 -3.61 -2.28
CA TYR A 74 -3.89 -5.03 -2.06
C TYR A 74 -5.16 -5.81 -2.36
N ASP A 75 -4.98 -6.91 -3.09
CA ASP A 75 -6.03 -7.90 -3.35
C ASP A 75 -5.73 -9.17 -2.56
N VAL A 76 -6.79 -9.75 -2.00
CA VAL A 76 -6.73 -11.04 -1.30
C VAL A 76 -7.68 -12.01 -1.98
N ALA A 77 -7.21 -13.20 -2.32
CA ALA A 77 -8.06 -14.33 -2.72
C ALA A 77 -7.84 -15.50 -1.76
N LEU A 78 -8.95 -16.11 -1.34
CA LEU A 78 -9.00 -17.24 -0.43
C LEU A 78 -9.42 -18.49 -1.20
N LYS A 79 -8.51 -19.43 -1.39
CA LYS A 79 -8.80 -20.73 -2.00
C LYS A 79 -9.11 -21.75 -0.92
N LEU A 80 -10.30 -22.33 -1.02
CA LEU A 80 -10.81 -23.43 -0.21
C LEU A 80 -11.00 -24.67 -1.09
N SER A 81 -11.38 -25.79 -0.49
CA SER A 81 -11.82 -26.97 -1.25
C SER A 81 -13.11 -26.72 -2.04
N THR A 82 -13.95 -25.81 -1.56
CA THR A 82 -15.26 -25.47 -2.14
C THR A 82 -15.20 -24.42 -3.24
N GLY A 83 -14.08 -23.72 -3.40
CA GLY A 83 -13.95 -22.67 -4.41
C GLY A 83 -12.94 -21.58 -4.03
N ILE A 84 -13.04 -20.45 -4.71
CA ILE A 84 -12.23 -19.25 -4.45
C ILE A 84 -13.17 -18.13 -4.02
N LEU A 85 -12.84 -17.51 -2.89
CA LEU A 85 -13.54 -16.34 -2.35
C LEU A 85 -12.63 -15.12 -2.43
N THR A 86 -13.22 -13.95 -2.70
CA THR A 86 -12.47 -12.69 -2.80
C THR A 86 -12.56 -11.92 -1.50
N GLY A 87 -11.41 -11.43 -1.04
CA GLY A 87 -11.31 -10.50 0.09
C GLY A 87 -11.86 -9.12 -0.25
N GLN A 88 -12.51 -8.51 0.73
CA GLN A 88 -13.12 -7.18 0.66
C GLN A 88 -12.57 -6.32 1.80
N ASP A 89 -12.61 -5.01 1.59
CA ASP A 89 -12.17 -4.02 2.59
C ASP A 89 -10.77 -4.34 3.14
N VAL A 90 -9.83 -4.58 2.22
CA VAL A 90 -8.46 -4.98 2.53
C VAL A 90 -7.68 -3.78 3.08
N ILE A 91 -7.13 -3.93 4.28
CA ILE A 91 -6.31 -2.93 4.97
C ILE A 91 -4.99 -3.59 5.34
N VAL A 92 -3.88 -3.02 4.86
CA VAL A 92 -2.53 -3.49 5.21
C VAL A 92 -1.92 -2.53 6.21
N THR A 93 -1.41 -3.07 7.31
CA THR A 93 -0.67 -2.34 8.35
C THR A 93 0.81 -2.71 8.28
N GLU A 94 1.67 -2.10 9.10
CA GLU A 94 3.13 -2.35 9.10
C GLU A 94 3.50 -3.84 9.30
N ASN A 95 2.67 -4.62 9.99
CA ASN A 95 2.98 -6.01 10.33
C ASN A 95 1.81 -6.96 10.07
N GLY A 96 0.82 -6.56 9.28
CA GLY A 96 -0.42 -7.33 9.20
C GLY A 96 -1.33 -6.94 8.05
N ILE A 97 -2.39 -7.71 7.92
CA ILE A 97 -3.43 -7.53 6.92
C ILE A 97 -4.78 -7.90 7.51
N ASP A 98 -5.73 -6.99 7.34
CA ASP A 98 -7.11 -7.16 7.74
C ASP A 98 -7.99 -7.14 6.49
N PHE A 99 -8.94 -8.06 6.41
CA PHE A 99 -9.88 -8.13 5.29
C PHE A 99 -11.13 -8.91 5.66
N ASN A 100 -12.13 -8.87 4.80
CA ASN A 100 -13.41 -9.55 4.99
C ASN A 100 -13.67 -10.51 3.85
N VAL A 101 -14.31 -11.65 4.12
CA VAL A 101 -14.72 -12.61 3.10
C VAL A 101 -16.18 -12.97 3.31
N ASN A 102 -16.95 -13.02 2.23
CA ASN A 102 -18.33 -13.47 2.30
C ASN A 102 -18.40 -14.98 2.08
N PHE A 103 -18.77 -15.70 3.13
CA PHE A 103 -19.03 -17.14 3.07
C PHE A 103 -20.53 -17.39 2.91
N GLU A 104 -20.88 -18.41 2.14
CA GLU A 104 -22.28 -18.85 2.05
C GLU A 104 -22.79 -19.23 3.45
N GLY A 105 -23.93 -18.67 3.84
CA GLY A 105 -24.55 -18.89 5.15
C GLY A 105 -24.01 -18.03 6.30
N LEU A 106 -22.74 -17.62 6.28
CA LEU A 106 -22.12 -16.80 7.34
C LEU A 106 -22.03 -15.30 7.00
N LYS A 107 -22.47 -14.92 5.79
CA LYS A 107 -22.51 -13.56 5.20
C LYS A 107 -21.17 -12.86 5.11
N ARG A 108 -20.48 -12.63 6.23
CA ARG A 108 -19.24 -11.86 6.32
C ARG A 108 -18.38 -12.35 7.49
N VAL A 109 -17.17 -12.78 7.17
CA VAL A 109 -16.16 -13.21 8.14
C VAL A 109 -14.97 -12.27 8.02
N SER A 110 -14.59 -11.64 9.12
CA SER A 110 -13.42 -10.76 9.21
C SER A 110 -12.18 -11.57 9.52
N PHE A 111 -11.05 -11.25 8.88
CA PHE A 111 -9.73 -11.79 9.16
C PHE A 111 -8.86 -10.65 9.69
N VAL A 112 -8.19 -10.87 10.82
CA VAL A 112 -7.24 -9.92 11.41
C VAL A 112 -5.93 -10.68 11.59
N LEU A 113 -4.96 -10.41 10.72
CA LEU A 113 -3.75 -11.24 10.60
C LEU A 113 -2.49 -10.43 10.82
N ILE A 114 -1.54 -11.04 11.53
CA ILE A 114 -0.19 -10.54 11.76
C ILE A 114 0.79 -11.43 11.00
N VAL A 115 1.73 -10.80 10.31
CA VAL A 115 2.82 -11.45 9.57
C VAL A 115 4.13 -11.31 10.33
N LYS A 116 4.83 -12.44 10.50
CA LYS A 116 6.17 -12.53 11.10
C LYS A 116 7.04 -13.44 10.24
N GLY A 117 7.79 -12.84 9.31
CA GLY A 117 8.60 -13.58 8.34
C GLY A 117 7.73 -14.44 7.42
N ASP A 118 7.92 -15.76 7.48
CA ASP A 118 7.16 -16.75 6.70
C ASP A 118 5.98 -17.34 7.47
N LYS A 119 5.56 -16.70 8.56
CA LYS A 119 4.36 -17.07 9.32
C LYS A 119 3.32 -15.97 9.27
N ILE A 120 2.06 -16.36 9.09
CA ILE A 120 0.89 -15.50 9.23
C ILE A 120 -0.01 -16.11 10.31
N MET A 121 -0.52 -15.29 11.22
CA MET A 121 -1.34 -15.78 12.33
C MET A 121 -2.33 -14.72 12.80
N GLY A 122 -3.42 -15.14 13.40
CA GLY A 122 -4.40 -14.20 13.93
C GLY A 122 -5.72 -14.87 14.23
N GLU A 123 -6.79 -14.11 14.06
CA GLU A 123 -8.14 -14.56 14.36
C GLU A 123 -9.11 -14.20 13.24
N THR A 124 -10.13 -15.02 13.10
CA THR A 124 -11.30 -14.70 12.28
C THR A 124 -12.50 -14.44 13.16
N PHE A 125 -13.39 -13.54 12.73
CA PHE A 125 -14.60 -13.18 13.46
C PHE A 125 -15.83 -13.30 12.56
N SER A 126 -16.88 -13.93 13.08
CA SER A 126 -18.15 -14.14 12.39
C SER A 126 -19.33 -14.03 13.35
N GLU A 127 -20.56 -14.10 12.84
CA GLU A 127 -21.77 -14.12 13.68
C GLU A 127 -21.84 -15.32 14.63
N ILE A 128 -21.13 -16.43 14.31
CA ILE A 128 -21.15 -17.67 15.10
C ILE A 128 -20.00 -17.77 16.11
N GLY A 129 -19.03 -16.86 16.06
CA GLY A 129 -17.87 -16.84 16.95
C GLY A 129 -16.56 -16.48 16.26
N SER A 130 -15.47 -16.67 16.99
CA SER A 130 -14.11 -16.47 16.50
C SER A 130 -13.32 -17.77 16.40
N SER A 131 -12.29 -17.76 15.56
CA SER A 131 -11.43 -18.92 15.31
C SER A 131 -10.00 -18.47 15.09
N GLU A 132 -9.06 -19.18 15.70
CA GLU A 132 -7.64 -18.95 15.45
C GLU A 132 -7.25 -19.45 14.06
N ILE A 133 -6.31 -18.73 13.44
CA ILE A 133 -5.74 -19.08 12.14
C ILE A 133 -4.23 -19.02 12.20
N TYR A 134 -3.59 -20.02 11.59
CA TYR A 134 -2.15 -20.13 11.48
C TYR A 134 -1.78 -20.49 10.05
N GLY A 135 -0.79 -19.84 9.47
CA GLY A 135 -0.33 -20.14 8.13
C GLY A 135 1.16 -19.95 7.92
N VAL A 136 1.65 -20.59 6.87
CA VAL A 136 3.06 -20.61 6.46
C VAL A 136 3.15 -20.17 5.00
N ARG A 137 4.11 -19.29 4.71
CA ARG A 137 4.38 -18.85 3.35
C ARG A 137 4.86 -20.02 2.49
N GLN A 138 4.27 -20.16 1.32
CA GLN A 138 4.76 -21.09 0.32
C GLN A 138 5.95 -20.45 -0.41
N ILE A 139 7.14 -20.95 -0.09
CA ILE A 139 8.37 -20.58 -0.79
C ILE A 139 8.44 -21.40 -2.09
N PRO A 140 8.72 -20.78 -3.25
CA PRO A 140 8.96 -21.52 -4.49
C PRO A 140 10.04 -22.58 -4.25
N GLY A 141 9.79 -23.82 -4.68
CA GLY A 141 10.78 -24.89 -4.57
C GLY A 141 12.07 -24.48 -5.30
N ARG A 142 13.21 -24.67 -4.63
CA ARG A 142 14.52 -24.66 -5.30
C ARG A 142 14.60 -25.78 -6.33
#